data_AF-A0A453INQ2-F1
#
_entry.id   AF-A0A453INQ2-F1
#
_cell.length_a   1.000
_cell.length_b   1.000
_cell.length_c   1.000
_cell.angle_alpha   90.00
_cell.angle_beta   90.00
_cell.angle_gamma   90.00
#
_symmetry.space_group_name_H-M   'P 1'
#
loop_
_entity.id
_entity.type
_entity.pdbx_description
1 polymer ?
#
loop_
_entity_poly.entity_id
_entity_poly.type
_entity_poly.pdbx_seq_one_letter_code
_entity_poly.pdbx_strand_id
1 'polypeptide(L)' 'MLCHSEGSHFTCFTLENGSWMFYDAANKEVAGLWENVKDICVKRVLKPQILLFAEQE' A
#
# COMPACT_ATOMS: atom_id res chain seq x y z
N MET A 1 -0.16 -5.60 0.32
CA MET A 1 0.19 -5.32 -1.09
C MET A 1 1.56 -4.67 -1.14
N LEU A 2 2.50 -5.26 -1.88
CA LEU A 2 3.81 -4.64 -2.13
C LEU A 2 3.78 -3.90 -3.47
N CYS A 3 4.35 -2.71 -3.47
CA CYS A 3 4.45 -1.84 -4.63
C CYS A 3 5.90 -1.41 -4.87
N HIS A 4 6.19 -1.07 -6.12
CA HIS A 4 7.46 -0.49 -6.54
C HIS A 4 7.23 0.84 -7.25
N SER A 5 8.11 1.82 -7.03
CA SER A 5 8.16 3.07 -7.79
C SER A 5 9.47 3.18 -8.58
N GLU A 6 9.48 3.98 -9.65
CA GLU A 6 10.72 4.23 -10.40
C GLU A 6 11.75 4.91 -9.47
N GLY A 7 12.89 4.24 -9.24
CA GLY A 7 13.89 4.65 -8.24
C GLY A 7 14.29 3.60 -7.21
N SER A 8 13.76 2.36 -7.29
CA SER A 8 14.18 1.20 -6.47
C SER A 8 13.73 1.18 -5.01
N HIS A 9 12.67 1.92 -4.66
CA HIS A 9 12.09 1.86 -3.32
C HIS A 9 10.83 1.00 -3.31
N PHE A 10 10.89 -0.11 -2.57
CA PHE A 10 9.70 -0.90 -2.26
C PHE A 10 8.89 -0.19 -1.18
N THR A 11 7.58 -0.15 -1.40
CA THR A 11 6.59 0.36 -0.45
C THR A 11 5.52 -0.69 -0.24
N CYS A 12 4.77 -0.60 0.85
CA CYS A 12 3.69 -1.55 1.07
C CYS A 12 2.43 -0.89 1.62
N PHE A 13 1.31 -1.52 1.29
CA PHE A 13 0.03 -1.27 1.92
C PHE A 13 -0.37 -2.50 2.73
N THR A 14 -0.84 -2.29 3.95
CA THR A 14 -1.37 -3.34 4.83
C THR A 14 -2.69 -2.88 5.45
N LEU A 15 -3.57 -3.82 5.76
CA LEU A 15 -4.84 -3.55 6.42
C LEU A 15 -4.66 -3.73 7.93
N GLU A 16 -4.78 -2.65 8.69
CA GLU A 16 -4.66 -2.64 10.15
C GLU A 16 -5.93 -2.04 10.75
N ASN A 17 -6.59 -2.78 11.66
CA ASN A 17 -7.78 -2.31 12.38
C ASN A 17 -8.88 -1.74 11.44
N GLY A 18 -9.07 -2.34 10.26
CA GLY A 18 -10.06 -1.92 9.28
C GLY A 18 -9.66 -0.73 8.39
N SER A 19 -8.46 -0.18 8.56
CA SER A 19 -7.92 0.89 7.71
C SER A 19 -6.66 0.43 6.99
N TRP A 20 -6.51 0.82 5.73
CA TRP A 20 -5.26 0.66 5.01
C TRP A 20 -4.22 1.64 5.53
N MET A 21 -3.02 1.11 5.71
CA MET A 21 -1.81 1.84 6.10
C MET A 21 -0.82 1.76 4.97
N PHE A 22 -0.14 2.87 4.68
CA PHE A 22 0.94 2.95 3.71
C PHE A 22 2.28 3.04 4.46
N TYR A 23 3.24 2.23 4.02
CA TYR A 23 4.59 2.21 4.54
C TYR A 23 5.58 2.48 3.42
N ASP A 24 6.42 3.48 3.64
CA ASP A 24 7.69 3.64 2.93
C ASP A 24 8.85 3.33 3.91
N ALA A 25 10.09 3.32 3.41
CA ALA A 25 11.26 2.93 4.20
C ALA A 25 11.46 3.73 5.52
N ALA A 26 10.87 4.92 5.65
CA ALA A 26 11.02 5.78 6.82
C ALA A 26 9.68 6.20 7.47
N ASN A 27 8.56 6.09 6.75
CA ASN A 27 7.28 6.67 7.15
C ASN A 27 6.16 5.64 7.17
N LYS A 28 5.22 5.87 8.09
CA LYS A 28 3.93 5.19 8.19
C LYS A 28 2.83 6.25 8.05
N GLU A 29 1.99 6.10 7.05
CA GLU A 29 0.86 7.01 6.75
C GLU A 29 -0.47 6.24 6.76
N VAL A 30 -1.55 6.90 7.17
CA VAL A 30 -2.90 6.35 7.01
C VAL A 30 -3.32 6.51 5.55
N ALA A 31 -3.57 5.40 4.87
CA ALA A 31 -4.14 5.42 3.51
C ALA A 31 -5.67 5.49 3.54
N GLY A 32 -6.32 4.91 4.55
CA GLY A 32 -7.77 4.96 4.72
C GLY A 32 -8.48 3.75 4.09
N LEU A 33 -9.48 3.98 3.23
CA LEU A 33 -10.21 2.91 2.58
C LEU A 33 -9.48 2.43 1.31
N TRP A 34 -9.92 1.29 0.77
CA TRP A 34 -9.33 0.72 -0.45
C TRP A 34 -9.33 1.69 -1.64
N GLU A 35 -10.37 2.51 -1.76
CA GLU A 35 -10.45 3.55 -2.81
C GLU A 35 -9.29 4.54 -2.73
N ASN A 36 -8.90 4.94 -1.51
CA ASN A 36 -7.77 5.83 -1.29
C ASN A 36 -6.43 5.17 -1.64
N VAL A 37 -6.29 3.85 -1.43
CA VAL A 37 -5.09 3.09 -1.83
C VAL A 37 -4.89 3.16 -3.34
N LYS A 38 -5.97 2.99 -4.12
CA LYS A 38 -5.93 3.13 -5.59
C LYS A 38 -5.49 4.54 -6.01
N ASP A 39 -6.07 5.57 -5.39
CA ASP A 39 -5.70 6.96 -5.65
C ASP A 39 -4.22 7.24 -5.35
N ILE A 40 -3.70 6.71 -4.23
CA ILE A 40 -2.29 6.86 -3.86
C ILE A 40 -1.39 6.17 -4.89
N CYS A 41 -1.76 4.98 -5.36
CA CYS A 41 -0.98 4.27 -6.37
C CYS A 41 -0.86 5.07 -7.66
N VAL A 42 -1.96 5.69 -8.12
CA VAL A 42 -1.95 6.56 -9.30
C VAL A 42 -1.11 7.82 -9.06
N LYS A 43 -1.36 8.52 -7.94
CA LYS A 43 -0.70 9.81 -7.63
C LYS A 43 0.80 9.68 -7.41
N ARG A 44 1.25 8.60 -6.75
CA ARG A 44 2.67 8.34 -6.43
C ARG A 44 3.35 7.42 -7.45
N VAL A 45 2.66 7.08 -8.56
CA VAL A 45 3.17 6.20 -9.63
C VAL A 45 3.70 4.86 -9.07
N LEU A 46 2.96 4.30 -8.12
CA LEU A 46 3.28 3.01 -7.52
C LEU A 46 2.71 1.90 -8.40
N LYS A 47 3.54 0.90 -8.71
CA LYS A 47 3.17 -0.28 -9.49
C LYS A 47 3.00 -1.46 -8.52
N PRO A 48 1.77 -1.92 -8.22
CA PRO A 48 1.54 -3.12 -7.42
C PRO A 48 2.24 -4.33 -8.03
N GLN A 49 2.96 -5.10 -7.20
CA GLN A 49 3.71 -6.29 -7.62
C GLN A 49 3.17 -7.55 -6.97
N ILE A 50 2.85 -7.49 -5.67
CA ILE A 50 2.43 -8.65 -4.90
C ILE A 50 1.19 -8.29 -4.08
N LEU A 51 0.14 -9.09 -4.24
CA LEU A 51 -1.04 -9.06 -3.40
C LEU A 51 -0.97 -10.24 -2.42
N LEU A 52 -1.22 -9.95 -1.15
CA LEU A 52 -1.27 -10.93 -0.07
C LEU A 52 -2.70 -10.92 0.44
N PHE A 53 -3.26 -12.10 0.65
CA PHE A 53 -4.61 -12.31 1.17
C PHE A 53 -4.50 -13.15 2.44
N ALA A 54 -5.30 -12.82 3.44
CA ALA A 54 -5.48 -13.64 4.63
C ALA A 54 -6.78 -14.46 4.47
N GLU A 55 -6.79 -15.67 5.02
CA GLU A 55 -8.01 -16.45 5.14
C GLU A 55 -8.98 -15.71 6.09
N GLN A 56 -10.28 -15.74 5.75
CA GLN A 56 -11.32 -15.35 6.70
C GLN A 56 -11.60 -16.53 7.61
N GLU A 57 -11.41 -16.35 8.92
CA GLU A 57 -11.88 -17.28 9.96
C GLU A 57 -13.41 -17.21 10.12
#